data_AF-A0A158DNN8-F1
#
_entry.id   AF-A0A158DNN8-F1
#
_cell.length_a   1.000
_cell.length_b   1.000
_cell.length_c   1.000
_cell.angle_alpha   90.00
_cell.angle_beta   90.00
_cell.angle_gamma   90.00
#
_symmetry.space_group_name_H-M   'P 1'
#
loop_
_entity.id
_entity.type
_entity.pdbx_description
1 polymer ?
#
loop_
_entity_poly.entity_id
_entity_poly.type
_entity_poly.pdbx_seq_one_letter_code
_entity_poly.pdbx_strand_id
1 'polypeptide(L)'
;MKPHLCAAAAAVLAAASFGAFAQPAQQSANEAPQPAVQKMSPEEAAGLPDLKSINRPPANVSSKVEISPPRMPSYHELSTNGTEITEFRDKGKPVEIDVRSNFGTRYQMSAPADTSPQVRDNGKASTRLPSINLHY
;
A
#
# COMPACT_ATOMS: atom_id res chain seq x y z
N MET A 1 12.38 -10.56 50.32
CA MET A 1 12.21 -11.89 50.96
C MET A 1 11.97 -12.91 49.85
N LYS A 2 12.82 -13.93 49.77
CA LYS A 2 12.73 -15.02 48.77
C LYS A 2 11.73 -16.07 49.24
N PRO A 3 11.04 -16.74 48.32
CA PRO A 3 10.93 -18.18 48.43
C PRO A 3 11.35 -18.91 47.14
N HIS A 4 11.62 -20.19 47.32
CA HIS A 4 12.43 -21.09 46.53
C HIS A 4 11.56 -22.19 45.85
N LEU A 5 12.04 -22.66 44.69
CA LEU A 5 12.06 -24.06 44.21
C LEU A 5 10.81 -24.73 43.57
N CYS A 6 11.04 -25.12 42.31
CA CYS A 6 10.87 -26.45 41.68
C CYS A 6 9.53 -27.20 41.67
N ALA A 7 9.05 -27.55 40.46
CA ALA A 7 8.81 -28.94 40.05
C ALA A 7 8.57 -29.05 38.52
N ALA A 8 9.19 -30.06 37.91
CA ALA A 8 9.10 -30.44 36.51
C ALA A 8 7.95 -31.43 36.25
N ALA A 9 7.43 -31.47 35.02
CA ALA A 9 6.83 -32.66 34.44
C ALA A 9 6.84 -32.56 32.91
N ALA A 10 7.70 -33.35 32.27
CA ALA A 10 7.67 -33.67 30.85
C ALA A 10 7.04 -35.05 30.69
N ALA A 11 6.18 -35.25 29.69
CA ALA A 11 5.96 -36.55 29.05
C ALA A 11 5.27 -36.36 27.69
N VAL A 12 6.02 -36.68 26.65
CA VAL A 12 5.62 -36.83 25.24
C VAL A 12 4.96 -38.20 25.07
N LEU A 13 3.95 -38.32 24.19
CA LEU A 13 3.73 -39.60 23.52
C LEU A 13 3.20 -39.41 22.10
N ALA A 14 4.08 -39.68 21.15
CA ALA A 14 3.82 -39.82 19.72
C ALA A 14 4.04 -41.29 19.31
N ALA A 15 3.32 -41.68 18.26
CA ALA A 15 3.49 -42.87 17.42
C ALA A 15 3.11 -44.24 18.02
N ALA A 16 2.08 -44.86 17.42
CA ALA A 16 2.24 -46.07 16.61
C ALA A 16 0.87 -46.68 16.26
N SER A 17 0.61 -46.88 14.97
CA SER A 17 -0.02 -48.12 14.51
C SER A 17 0.30 -48.34 13.02
N PHE A 18 0.77 -49.55 12.77
CA PHE A 18 1.42 -50.03 11.56
C PHE A 18 0.40 -50.41 10.48
N GLY A 19 0.89 -50.54 9.25
CA GLY A 19 0.11 -50.66 8.04
C GLY A 19 -0.57 -52.01 7.81
N ALA A 20 -1.47 -51.99 6.83
CA ALA A 20 -1.90 -53.16 6.08
C ALA A 20 -2.07 -52.75 4.60
N PHE A 21 -1.36 -53.48 3.74
CA PHE A 21 -1.50 -53.46 2.29
C PHE A 21 -2.88 -54.02 1.88
N ALA A 22 -3.53 -53.42 0.87
CA ALA A 22 -4.19 -54.10 -0.25
C ALA A 22 -4.89 -53.09 -1.20
N GLN A 23 -4.80 -53.39 -2.50
CA GLN A 23 -5.20 -52.62 -3.69
C GLN A 23 -6.73 -52.67 -3.99
N PRO A 24 -7.22 -51.95 -5.03
CA PRO A 24 -8.59 -51.45 -5.16
C PRO A 24 -9.56 -52.39 -5.87
N ALA A 25 -10.85 -52.14 -5.67
CA ALA A 25 -11.90 -52.53 -6.62
C ALA A 25 -12.83 -51.33 -6.84
N GLN A 26 -12.70 -50.71 -8.01
CA GLN A 26 -13.72 -49.83 -8.57
C GLN A 26 -14.96 -50.67 -8.89
N GLN A 27 -16.14 -50.22 -8.49
CA GLN A 27 -17.33 -50.46 -9.31
C GLN A 27 -18.33 -49.32 -9.18
N SER A 28 -18.37 -48.52 -10.24
CA SER A 28 -19.33 -47.47 -10.52
C SER A 28 -20.76 -48.01 -10.57
N ALA A 29 -21.72 -47.28 -10.02
CA ALA A 29 -23.10 -47.27 -10.51
C ALA A 29 -23.86 -46.01 -10.04
N ASN A 30 -24.18 -45.17 -11.03
CA ASN A 30 -25.32 -44.27 -11.13
C ASN A 30 -25.52 -43.14 -10.10
N GLU A 31 -25.09 -41.95 -10.50
CA GLU A 31 -25.83 -40.72 -10.25
C GLU A 31 -27.19 -40.76 -10.96
N ALA A 32 -28.25 -40.47 -10.21
CA ALA A 32 -29.46 -39.86 -10.73
C ALA A 32 -29.86 -38.74 -9.74
N PRO A 33 -29.70 -37.45 -10.09
CA PRO A 33 -30.13 -36.36 -9.23
C PRO A 33 -31.65 -36.20 -9.34
N GLN A 34 -32.40 -36.63 -8.31
CA GLN A 34 -33.77 -36.21 -8.13
C GLN A 34 -33.77 -34.77 -7.60
N PRO A 35 -34.56 -33.85 -8.18
CA PRO A 35 -34.46 -32.43 -7.92
C PRO A 35 -34.83 -32.15 -6.47
N ALA A 36 -33.90 -31.57 -5.72
CA ALA A 36 -34.25 -30.84 -4.51
C ALA A 36 -35.25 -29.76 -4.93
N VAL A 37 -36.51 -29.89 -4.51
CA VAL A 37 -37.49 -28.82 -4.62
C VAL A 37 -36.90 -27.65 -3.85
N GLN A 38 -36.32 -26.69 -4.57
CA GLN A 38 -35.86 -25.46 -3.95
C GLN A 38 -37.09 -24.83 -3.34
N LYS A 39 -37.12 -24.81 -2.00
CA LYS A 39 -38.19 -24.19 -1.22
C LYS A 39 -38.10 -22.70 -1.54
N MET A 40 -38.89 -22.25 -2.52
CA MET A 40 -39.02 -20.85 -2.90
C MET A 40 -39.22 -20.03 -1.63
N SER A 41 -38.54 -18.88 -1.55
CA SER A 41 -38.80 -17.98 -0.43
C SER A 41 -40.29 -17.59 -0.47
N PRO A 42 -40.94 -17.32 0.68
CA PRO A 42 -42.35 -16.95 0.69
C PRO A 42 -42.66 -15.73 -0.20
N GLU A 43 -41.66 -14.89 -0.44
CA GLU A 43 -41.72 -13.74 -1.34
C GLU A 43 -41.68 -14.13 -2.83
N GLU A 44 -40.84 -15.10 -3.21
CA GLU A 44 -40.79 -15.63 -4.60
C GLU A 44 -42.09 -16.36 -4.97
N ALA A 45 -42.72 -17.06 -4.02
CA ALA A 45 -44.02 -17.68 -4.23
C ALA A 45 -45.16 -16.66 -4.43
N ALA A 46 -44.98 -15.42 -3.94
CA ALA A 46 -45.90 -14.31 -4.13
C ALA A 46 -45.59 -13.49 -5.40
N GLY A 47 -44.63 -13.92 -6.23
CA GLY A 47 -44.20 -13.19 -7.43
C GLY A 47 -43.45 -11.90 -7.13
N LEU A 48 -43.03 -11.69 -5.87
CA LEU A 48 -42.19 -10.56 -5.49
C LEU A 48 -40.72 -10.90 -5.75
N PRO A 49 -39.89 -9.91 -6.13
CA PRO A 49 -38.47 -10.14 -6.33
C PRO A 49 -37.78 -10.54 -5.02
N ASP A 50 -36.88 -11.53 -5.09
CA ASP A 50 -36.16 -12.07 -3.94
C ASP A 50 -35.40 -10.98 -3.17
N LEU A 51 -35.77 -10.78 -1.90
CA LEU A 51 -35.19 -9.77 -1.02
C LEU A 51 -33.68 -9.96 -0.80
N LYS A 52 -33.17 -11.20 -0.90
CA LYS A 52 -31.73 -11.48 -0.77
C LYS A 52 -30.94 -11.01 -1.99
N SER A 53 -31.56 -11.04 -3.17
CA SER A 53 -30.96 -10.51 -4.40
C SER A 53 -30.89 -8.98 -4.42
N ILE A 54 -31.86 -8.31 -3.79
CA ILE A 54 -31.94 -6.85 -3.67
C ILE A 54 -30.95 -6.34 -2.62
N ASN A 55 -30.88 -6.99 -1.47
CA ASN A 55 -30.01 -6.58 -0.38
C ASN A 55 -28.64 -7.25 -0.45
N ARG A 56 -27.98 -7.17 -1.62
CA ARG A 56 -26.59 -7.58 -1.74
C ARG A 56 -25.73 -6.59 -0.95
N PRO A 57 -24.92 -7.04 0.02
CA PRO A 57 -23.99 -6.15 0.71
C PRO A 57 -23.06 -5.50 -0.33
N PRO A 58 -22.65 -4.23 -0.14
CA PRO A 58 -21.85 -3.53 -1.12
C PRO A 58 -20.58 -4.32 -1.42
N ALA A 59 -20.38 -4.65 -2.69
CA ALA A 59 -19.14 -5.27 -3.13
C ALA A 59 -18.00 -4.28 -2.84
N ASN A 60 -17.05 -4.69 -1.99
CA ASN A 60 -15.85 -3.91 -1.73
C ASN A 60 -14.96 -3.94 -2.99
N VAL A 61 -15.19 -3.00 -3.90
CA VAL A 61 -14.33 -2.78 -5.06
C VAL A 61 -13.09 -2.02 -4.58
N SER A 62 -12.03 -2.75 -4.27
CA SER A 62 -10.71 -2.15 -4.05
C SER A 62 -10.08 -1.89 -5.42
N SER A 63 -10.36 -0.73 -6.00
CA SER A 63 -9.59 -0.26 -7.15
C SER A 63 -8.20 0.14 -6.67
N LYS A 64 -7.21 -0.73 -6.93
CA LYS A 64 -5.80 -0.34 -6.82
C LYS A 64 -5.52 0.66 -7.94
N VAL A 65 -5.66 1.94 -7.62
CA VAL A 65 -5.13 3.02 -8.46
C VAL A 65 -3.62 2.98 -8.29
N GLU A 66 -2.90 2.54 -9.32
CA GLU A 66 -1.46 2.68 -9.40
C GLU A 66 -1.14 4.17 -9.58
N ILE A 67 -0.94 4.85 -8.45
CA ILE A 67 -0.42 6.21 -8.41
C ILE A 67 0.98 6.16 -9.01
N SER A 68 1.28 7.10 -9.92
CA SER A 68 2.55 7.23 -10.63
C SER A 68 3.74 6.82 -9.75
N PRO A 69 4.68 6.01 -10.25
CA PRO A 69 5.84 5.59 -9.48
C PRO A 69 6.60 6.80 -8.92
N PRO A 70 7.16 6.69 -7.71
CA PRO A 70 7.89 7.79 -7.10
C PRO A 70 9.06 8.19 -8.00
N ARG A 71 9.24 9.49 -8.18
CA ARG A 71 10.31 10.06 -9.00
C ARG A 71 11.66 9.71 -8.39
N MET A 72 12.60 9.23 -9.21
CA MET A 72 13.94 8.88 -8.74
C MET A 72 14.82 10.14 -8.69
N PRO A 73 15.39 10.51 -7.53
CA PRO A 73 16.27 11.67 -7.44
C PRO A 73 17.61 11.39 -8.13
N SER A 74 18.16 12.38 -8.81
CA SER A 74 19.52 12.33 -9.37
C SER A 74 20.58 12.60 -8.33
N TYR A 75 20.24 13.42 -7.33
CA TYR A 75 21.10 13.74 -6.21
C TYR A 75 20.24 13.88 -4.95
N HIS A 76 20.75 13.37 -3.84
CA HIS A 76 20.12 13.49 -2.53
C HIS A 76 21.20 13.69 -1.48
N GLU A 77 21.05 14.73 -0.67
CA GLU A 77 21.95 15.02 0.44
C GLU A 77 21.12 15.40 1.67
N LEU A 78 21.46 14.82 2.82
CA LEU A 78 21.00 15.28 4.13
C LEU A 78 22.21 15.82 4.89
N SER A 79 22.30 17.14 5.00
CA SER A 79 23.40 17.79 5.73
C SER A 79 23.24 17.61 7.23
N THR A 80 24.33 17.67 8.00
CA THR A 80 24.35 17.51 9.47
C THR A 80 23.39 18.46 10.20
N ASN A 81 23.15 19.63 9.62
CA ASN A 81 22.24 20.64 10.18
C ASN A 81 20.75 20.26 10.02
N GLY A 82 20.44 19.13 9.38
CA GLY A 82 19.08 18.67 9.09
C GLY A 82 18.45 19.30 7.85
N THR A 83 19.24 19.93 6.99
CA THR A 83 18.77 20.41 5.68
C THR A 83 18.86 19.27 4.66
N GLU A 84 17.76 18.98 3.98
CA GLU A 84 17.66 17.97 2.94
C GLU A 84 17.60 18.65 1.57
N ILE A 85 18.49 18.24 0.67
CA ILE A 85 18.56 18.71 -0.72
C ILE A 85 18.28 17.53 -1.62
N THR A 86 17.23 17.63 -2.43
CA THR A 86 16.87 16.62 -3.43
C THR A 86 16.86 17.24 -4.81
N GLU A 87 17.64 16.68 -5.73
CA GLU A 87 17.67 17.09 -7.13
C GLU A 87 17.01 16.04 -8.02
N PHE A 88 16.28 16.49 -9.03
CA PHE A 88 15.70 15.67 -10.07
C PHE A 88 16.21 16.12 -11.44
N ARG A 89 17.02 15.27 -12.08
CA ARG A 89 17.45 15.39 -13.49
C ARG A 89 16.72 14.37 -14.35
N ASP A 90 15.49 14.70 -14.73
CA ASP A 90 14.76 13.90 -15.69
C ASP A 90 15.20 14.26 -17.12
N LYS A 91 15.37 13.25 -17.97
CA LYS A 91 15.72 13.47 -19.38
C LYS A 91 14.63 14.28 -20.07
N GLY A 92 15.00 15.41 -20.67
CA GLY A 92 14.08 16.27 -21.42
C GLY A 92 13.22 17.20 -20.56
N LYS A 93 13.42 17.24 -19.24
CA LYS A 93 12.81 18.26 -18.36
C LYS A 93 13.89 19.17 -17.77
N PRO A 94 13.53 20.42 -17.44
CA PRO A 94 14.36 21.28 -16.60
C PRO A 94 14.75 20.57 -15.30
N VAL A 95 15.96 20.84 -14.81
CA VAL A 95 16.37 20.42 -13.47
C VAL A 95 15.40 20.98 -12.45
N GLU A 96 15.01 20.15 -11.49
CA GLU A 96 14.24 20.56 -10.32
C GLU A 96 15.05 20.25 -9.06
N ILE A 97 15.04 21.18 -8.10
CA ILE A 97 15.75 21.06 -6.82
C ILE A 97 14.74 21.38 -5.72
N ASP A 98 14.53 20.46 -4.79
CA ASP A 98 13.76 20.66 -3.55
C ASP A 98 14.74 20.77 -2.38
N VAL A 99 14.72 21.91 -1.69
CA VAL A 99 15.54 22.17 -0.51
C VAL A 99 14.60 22.31 0.68
N ARG A 100 14.75 21.43 1.67
CA ARG A 100 14.00 21.44 2.92
C ARG A 100 14.97 21.77 4.04
N SER A 101 14.83 22.95 4.61
CA SER A 101 15.63 23.36 5.75
C SER A 101 15.04 22.81 7.06
N ASN A 102 15.91 22.51 8.01
CA ASN A 102 15.55 22.19 9.39
C ASN A 102 14.72 23.29 10.09
N PHE A 103 14.81 24.53 9.61
CA PHE A 103 14.02 25.66 10.12
C PHE A 103 12.58 25.68 9.58
N GLY A 104 12.13 24.63 8.88
CA GLY A 104 10.77 24.53 8.32
C GLY A 104 10.56 25.30 7.02
N THR A 105 11.61 25.91 6.47
CA THR A 105 11.54 26.53 5.14
C THR A 105 11.72 25.49 4.05
N ARG A 106 10.94 25.59 2.98
CA ARG A 106 11.03 24.72 1.82
C ARG A 106 11.12 25.56 0.56
N TYR A 107 12.09 25.26 -0.28
CA TYR A 107 12.30 25.93 -1.56
C TYR A 107 12.32 24.90 -2.67
N GLN A 108 11.48 25.12 -3.69
CA GLN A 108 11.56 24.39 -4.94
C GLN A 108 12.09 25.32 -6.00
N MET A 109 13.15 24.88 -6.68
CA MET A 109 13.79 25.61 -7.75
C MET A 109 13.74 24.78 -9.02
N SER A 110 13.51 25.44 -10.15
CA SER A 110 13.64 24.83 -11.46
C SER A 110 14.43 25.75 -12.38
N ALA A 111 15.07 25.18 -13.41
CA ALA A 111 15.67 26.02 -14.43
C ALA A 111 14.56 26.83 -15.13
N PRO A 112 14.80 28.12 -15.44
CA PRO A 112 13.82 28.96 -16.10
C PRO A 112 13.47 28.38 -17.47
N ALA A 113 12.19 28.52 -17.86
CA ALA A 113 11.70 28.00 -19.14
C ALA A 113 12.40 28.65 -20.34
N ASP A 114 12.82 29.91 -20.18
CA ASP A 114 13.61 30.66 -21.16
C ASP A 114 14.95 31.06 -20.55
N THR A 115 16.03 30.77 -21.28
CA THR A 115 17.42 31.08 -20.90
C THR A 115 17.98 32.27 -21.68
N SER A 116 17.16 32.94 -22.49
CA SER A 116 17.55 34.16 -23.20
C SER A 116 17.93 35.28 -22.21
N PRO A 117 18.90 36.13 -22.58
CA PRO A 117 19.27 37.27 -21.75
C PRO A 117 18.08 38.25 -21.67
N GLN A 118 17.58 38.48 -20.45
CA GLN A 118 16.48 39.39 -20.18
C GLN A 118 16.94 40.56 -19.31
N VAL A 119 16.42 41.75 -19.57
CA VAL A 119 16.62 42.91 -18.69
C VAL A 119 15.81 42.69 -17.41
N ARG A 120 16.44 42.90 -16.26
CA ARG A 120 15.79 42.70 -14.96
C ARG A 120 14.67 43.72 -14.75
N ASP A 121 13.46 43.23 -14.55
CA ASP A 121 12.30 44.02 -14.14
C ASP A 121 12.26 44.14 -12.60
N ASN A 122 12.39 45.36 -12.08
CA ASN A 122 12.38 45.63 -10.63
C ASN A 122 10.97 45.49 -10.01
N GLY A 123 9.91 45.36 -10.82
CA GLY A 123 8.56 45.11 -10.35
C GLY A 123 8.23 43.63 -10.10
N LYS A 124 9.10 42.70 -10.51
CA LYS A 124 8.88 41.26 -10.33
C LYS A 124 9.53 40.74 -9.06
N ALA A 125 8.87 39.75 -8.45
CA ALA A 125 9.42 39.00 -7.33
C ALA A 125 10.80 38.41 -7.71
N SER A 126 11.77 38.62 -6.83
CA SER A 126 13.13 38.12 -7.02
C SER A 126 13.13 36.60 -7.11
N THR A 127 13.78 36.06 -8.13
CA THR A 127 14.11 34.63 -8.25
C THR A 127 15.24 34.19 -7.32
N ARG A 128 15.79 35.09 -6.49
CA ARG A 128 16.82 34.77 -5.49
C ARG A 128 16.18 34.21 -4.22
N LEU A 129 16.89 33.25 -3.62
CA LEU A 129 16.53 32.72 -2.32
C LEU A 129 16.75 33.78 -1.22
N PRO A 130 15.83 33.91 -0.25
CA PRO A 130 16.06 34.72 0.93
C PRO A 130 17.10 34.03 1.82
N SER A 131 18.08 34.80 2.30
CA SER A 131 19.00 34.36 3.36
C SER A 131 18.43 34.78 4.72
N ILE A 132 18.29 33.83 5.64
CA ILE A 132 17.90 34.11 7.03
C ILE A 132 19.16 34.06 7.89
N ASN A 133 19.50 35.17 8.53
CA ASN A 133 20.56 35.21 9.55
C ASN A 133 19.93 34.99 10.92
N LEU A 134 20.37 33.94 11.62
CA LEU A 134 19.96 33.65 12.98
C LEU A 134 20.95 34.33 13.93
N HIS A 135 20.44 35.18 14.81
CA HIS A 135 21.20 35.74 15.92
C HIS A 135 20.81 34.98 17.19
N TYR A 136 21.80 34.51 17.94
CA TYR A 136 21.64 33.82 19.22
C TYR A 136 22.30 34.64 20.33
#